data_AF-A0A454CXH5-F1
#
_entry.id   AF-A0A454CXH5-F1
#
_cell.length_a   1.000
_cell.length_b   1.000
_cell.length_c   1.000
_cell.angle_alpha   90.00
_cell.angle_beta   90.00
_cell.angle_gamma   90.00
#
_symmetry.space_group_name_H-M   'P 1'
#
loop_
_entity.id
_entity.type
_entity.pdbx_description
1 polymer ?
#
loop_
_entity_poly.entity_id
_entity_poly.type
_entity_poly.pdbx_seq_one_letter_code
_entity_poly.pdbx_strand_id
1 'polypeptide(L)'
;MRSRLVLLVAIVALIVGALGVVDLFKSQPQPEAVAEVVDNKDEQHVAVWMTTEAYEKGHAISAQGVIKQQLPLSEALTLGVREDAQISFSPSVLLNRSLNPGDVVLPEYQVSPGQPGYIDLLVTEGMTLYPLK
;
A
#
# COMPACT_ATOMS: atom_id res chain seq x y z
N MET A 1 -56.90 55.20 -2.59
CA MET A 1 -55.43 55.41 -2.71
C MET A 1 -54.58 54.19 -2.34
N ARG A 2 -55.07 53.21 -1.54
CA ARG A 2 -54.34 51.96 -1.21
C ARG A 2 -54.05 51.01 -2.39
N SER A 3 -54.95 50.90 -3.38
CA SER A 3 -54.77 49.99 -4.53
C SER A 3 -53.63 50.40 -5.47
N ARG A 4 -53.37 51.71 -5.63
CA ARG A 4 -52.25 52.21 -6.43
C ARG A 4 -50.89 51.90 -5.80
N LEU A 5 -50.82 51.83 -4.47
CA LEU A 5 -49.61 51.48 -3.73
C LEU A 5 -49.27 49.98 -3.90
N VAL A 6 -50.29 49.11 -3.83
CA VAL A 6 -50.12 47.66 -4.03
C VAL A 6 -49.66 47.34 -5.46
N LEU A 7 -50.18 48.08 -6.45
CA LEU A 7 -49.76 47.94 -7.85
C LEU A 7 -48.27 48.31 -8.03
N LEU A 8 -47.80 49.40 -7.40
CA LEU A 8 -46.40 49.81 -7.48
C LEU A 8 -45.47 48.78 -6.84
N VAL A 9 -45.85 48.21 -5.68
CA VAL A 9 -45.06 47.16 -5.02
C VAL A 9 -45.01 45.89 -5.87
N ALA A 10 -46.12 45.50 -6.51
CA ALA A 10 -46.15 44.35 -7.41
C ALA A 10 -45.24 44.53 -8.63
N ILE A 11 -45.21 45.74 -9.22
CA ILE A 11 -44.33 46.06 -10.35
C ILE A 11 -42.86 45.98 -9.93
N VAL A 12 -42.50 46.54 -8.76
CA VAL A 12 -41.13 46.48 -8.24
C VAL A 12 -40.70 45.03 -7.96
N ALA A 13 -41.57 44.22 -7.36
CA ALA A 13 -41.29 42.80 -7.11
C ALA A 13 -41.07 42.01 -8.41
N LEU A 14 -41.81 42.33 -9.46
CA LEU A 14 -41.68 41.70 -10.77
C LEU A 14 -40.34 42.07 -11.44
N ILE A 15 -39.90 43.32 -11.32
CA ILE A 15 -38.60 43.78 -11.84
C ILE A 15 -37.44 43.10 -11.08
N VAL A 16 -37.51 43.03 -9.74
CA VAL A 16 -36.48 42.37 -8.92
C VAL A 16 -36.42 40.87 -9.23
N GLY A 17 -37.57 40.21 -9.38
CA GLY A 17 -37.64 38.81 -9.79
C GLY A 17 -37.04 38.58 -11.19
N ALA A 18 -37.37 39.44 -12.15
CA ALA A 18 -36.82 39.34 -13.51
C ALA A 18 -35.29 39.53 -13.53
N LEU A 19 -34.76 40.51 -12.79
CA LEU A 19 -33.31 40.73 -12.70
C LEU A 19 -32.59 39.56 -12.01
N GLY A 20 -33.15 39.00 -10.94
CA GLY A 20 -32.56 37.84 -10.26
C GLY A 20 -32.50 36.59 -11.12
N VAL A 21 -33.52 36.36 -11.96
CA VAL A 21 -33.53 35.22 -12.90
C VAL A 21 -32.49 35.40 -14.01
N VAL A 22 -32.33 36.61 -14.55
CA VAL A 22 -31.30 36.89 -15.57
C VAL A 22 -29.89 36.70 -15.01
N ASP A 23 -29.65 37.03 -13.74
CA ASP A 23 -28.36 36.84 -13.08
C ASP A 23 -28.04 35.34 -12.83
N LEU A 24 -29.07 34.54 -12.55
CA LEU A 24 -28.96 33.08 -12.45
C LEU A 24 -28.62 32.42 -13.80
N PHE A 25 -29.15 32.95 -14.91
CA PHE A 25 -28.81 32.45 -16.25
C PHE A 25 -27.47 32.97 -16.78
N LYS A 26 -26.96 34.11 -16.29
CA LYS A 26 -25.63 34.64 -16.63
C LYS A 26 -24.50 34.05 -15.79
N SER A 27 -24.82 33.57 -14.59
CA SER A 27 -23.91 32.76 -13.78
C SER A 27 -23.75 31.39 -14.41
N GLN A 28 -22.98 31.32 -15.50
CA GLN A 28 -22.37 30.05 -15.88
C GLN A 28 -21.58 29.58 -14.65
N PRO A 29 -21.71 28.31 -14.22
CA PRO A 29 -20.79 27.78 -13.24
C PRO A 29 -19.42 27.97 -13.87
N GLN A 30 -18.60 28.83 -13.26
CA GLN A 30 -17.16 28.82 -13.49
C GLN A 30 -16.81 27.34 -13.40
N PRO A 31 -16.26 26.69 -14.44
CA PRO A 31 -15.67 25.39 -14.25
C PRO A 31 -14.61 25.66 -13.19
N GLU A 32 -14.84 25.21 -11.96
CA GLU A 32 -13.75 24.93 -11.06
C GLU A 32 -12.77 24.18 -11.94
N ALA A 33 -11.56 24.75 -12.07
CA ALA A 33 -10.50 24.07 -12.78
C ALA A 33 -10.48 22.68 -12.16
N VAL A 34 -10.99 21.70 -12.90
CA VAL A 34 -10.79 20.30 -12.60
C VAL A 34 -9.29 20.21 -12.77
N ALA A 35 -8.57 20.40 -11.66
CA ALA A 35 -7.21 19.96 -11.54
C ALA A 35 -7.22 18.60 -12.22
N GLU A 36 -6.39 18.43 -13.25
CA GLU A 36 -6.20 17.12 -13.87
C GLU A 36 -6.12 16.15 -12.72
N VAL A 37 -7.19 15.38 -12.54
CA VAL A 37 -7.15 14.19 -11.72
C VAL A 37 -6.26 13.34 -12.59
N VAL A 38 -4.95 13.47 -12.37
CA VAL A 38 -3.97 12.48 -12.75
C VAL A 38 -4.65 11.21 -12.32
N ASP A 39 -5.07 10.45 -13.32
CA ASP A 39 -5.59 9.11 -13.19
C ASP A 39 -4.50 8.34 -12.47
N ASN A 40 -4.49 8.46 -11.13
CA ASN A 40 -3.81 7.56 -10.24
C ASN A 40 -4.63 6.30 -10.35
N LYS A 41 -4.42 5.62 -11.48
CA LYS A 41 -4.77 4.25 -11.72
C LYS A 41 -4.37 3.53 -10.44
N ASP A 42 -5.34 3.24 -9.58
CA ASP A 42 -5.16 2.85 -8.18
C ASP A 42 -3.92 1.95 -8.06
N GLU A 43 -2.77 2.55 -7.74
CA GLU A 43 -1.53 1.81 -7.77
C GLU A 43 -1.56 0.97 -6.51
N GLN A 44 -1.88 -0.31 -6.68
CA GLN A 44 -2.01 -1.22 -5.55
C GLN A 44 -0.68 -1.24 -4.80
N HIS A 45 -0.72 -1.10 -3.49
CA HIS A 45 0.46 -1.19 -2.64
C HIS A 45 0.50 -2.57 -1.99
N VAL A 46 1.71 -3.10 -1.80
CA VAL A 46 1.95 -4.34 -1.07
C VAL A 46 3.00 -4.12 0.00
N ALA A 47 2.86 -4.83 1.10
CA ALA A 47 3.83 -4.79 2.18
C ALA A 47 4.95 -5.82 1.95
N VAL A 48 6.19 -5.33 1.98
CA VAL A 48 7.41 -6.14 1.87
C VAL A 48 8.20 -6.06 3.17
N TRP A 49 9.00 -7.09 3.43
CA TRP A 49 9.96 -7.09 4.53
C TRP A 49 11.36 -6.92 3.97
N MET A 50 12.06 -5.88 4.42
CA MET A 50 13.42 -5.56 4.02
C MET A 50 14.36 -5.85 5.17
N THR A 51 15.47 -6.53 4.92
CA THR A 51 16.50 -6.78 5.92
C THR A 51 17.27 -5.50 6.27
N THR A 52 17.64 -5.33 7.54
CA THR A 52 18.50 -4.22 8.00
C THR A 52 19.90 -4.68 8.36
N GLU A 53 20.10 -6.00 8.47
CA GLU A 53 21.37 -6.65 8.76
C GLU A 53 21.58 -7.86 7.85
N ALA A 54 22.80 -8.39 7.82
CA ALA A 54 23.09 -9.60 7.06
C ALA A 54 22.58 -10.83 7.79
N TYR A 55 22.00 -11.76 7.04
CA TYR A 55 21.56 -13.06 7.53
C TYR A 55 22.25 -14.19 6.80
N GLU A 56 22.65 -15.22 7.54
CA GLU A 56 23.28 -16.40 6.97
C GLU A 56 22.26 -17.51 6.68
N LYS A 57 22.55 -18.30 5.64
CA LYS A 57 21.83 -19.55 5.39
C LYS A 57 21.83 -20.44 6.64
N GLY A 58 20.72 -21.11 6.88
CA GLY A 58 20.52 -22.02 8.01
C GLY A 58 20.22 -21.33 9.33
N HIS A 59 20.11 -19.99 9.35
CA HIS A 59 19.78 -19.23 10.55
C HIS A 59 18.35 -18.70 10.49
N ALA A 60 17.76 -18.47 11.66
CA ALA A 60 16.46 -17.84 11.79
C ALA A 60 16.56 -16.32 11.61
N ILE A 61 15.52 -15.72 11.06
CA ILE A 61 15.41 -14.27 10.91
C ILE A 61 14.79 -13.64 12.16
N SER A 62 15.29 -12.47 12.55
CA SER A 62 14.78 -11.73 13.70
C SER A 62 13.81 -10.63 13.27
N ALA A 63 12.78 -10.40 14.08
CA ALA A 63 11.88 -9.26 13.90
C ALA A 63 12.59 -7.91 14.09
N GLN A 64 13.74 -7.87 14.76
CA GLN A 64 14.51 -6.63 14.96
C GLN A 64 15.42 -6.28 13.79
N GLY A 65 15.81 -7.25 12.97
CA GLY A 65 16.71 -7.02 11.83
C GLY A 65 15.97 -6.98 10.49
N VAL A 66 14.66 -6.73 10.52
CA VAL A 66 13.85 -6.42 9.35
C VAL A 66 12.96 -5.22 9.60
N ILE A 67 12.60 -4.53 8.52
CA ILE A 67 11.61 -3.46 8.52
C ILE A 67 10.52 -3.78 7.51
N LYS A 68 9.27 -3.41 7.85
CA LYS A 68 8.14 -3.52 6.95
C LYS A 68 8.04 -2.23 6.13
N GLN A 69 8.07 -2.36 4.81
CA GLN A 69 7.94 -1.23 3.87
C GLN A 69 6.73 -1.47 2.96
N GLN A 70 6.01 -0.40 2.62
CA GLN A 70 4.99 -0.47 1.58
C GLN A 70 5.61 -0.06 0.25
N LEU A 71 5.45 -0.91 -0.75
CA LEU A 71 5.91 -0.65 -2.11
C LEU A 71 4.72 -0.65 -3.08
N PRO A 72 4.77 0.17 -4.13
CA PRO A 72 3.88 0.00 -5.28
C PRO A 72 4.01 -1.41 -5.84
N LEU A 73 2.90 -2.01 -6.28
CA LEU A 73 2.87 -3.37 -6.83
C LEU A 73 3.80 -3.50 -8.03
N SER A 74 3.92 -2.46 -8.85
CA SER A 74 4.83 -2.40 -9.99
C SER A 74 6.28 -2.66 -9.57
N GLU A 75 6.76 -1.97 -8.52
CA GLU A 75 8.10 -2.14 -7.96
C GLU A 75 8.22 -3.49 -7.24
N ALA A 76 7.25 -3.86 -6.43
CA ALA A 76 7.25 -5.12 -5.69
C ALA A 76 7.34 -6.36 -6.60
N LEU A 77 6.70 -6.32 -7.77
CA LEU A 77 6.78 -7.38 -8.77
C LEU A 77 8.19 -7.56 -9.33
N THR A 78 8.98 -6.48 -9.46
CA THR A 78 10.39 -6.58 -9.85
C THR A 78 11.23 -7.29 -8.79
N LEU A 79 10.78 -7.25 -7.54
CA LEU A 79 11.40 -7.92 -6.38
C LEU A 79 10.80 -9.31 -6.11
N GLY A 80 9.89 -9.79 -6.98
CA GLY A 80 9.24 -11.09 -6.84
C GLY A 80 8.04 -11.13 -5.88
N VAL A 81 7.62 -9.99 -5.35
CA VAL A 81 6.49 -9.90 -4.41
C VAL A 81 5.21 -9.58 -5.16
N ARG A 82 4.21 -10.46 -5.06
CA ARG A 82 2.89 -10.31 -5.73
C ARG A 82 1.77 -9.87 -4.79
N GLU A 83 1.95 -10.11 -3.51
CA GLU A 83 1.02 -9.85 -2.43
C GLU A 83 1.79 -9.60 -1.14
N ASP A 84 1.11 -9.18 -0.08
CA ASP A 84 1.75 -8.89 1.21
C ASP A 84 2.60 -10.07 1.68
N ALA A 85 3.90 -9.83 1.84
CA ALA A 85 4.85 -10.85 2.25
C ALA A 85 4.59 -11.26 3.71
N GLN A 86 4.18 -12.51 3.90
CA GLN A 86 4.03 -13.12 5.22
C GLN A 86 5.26 -13.95 5.56
N ILE A 87 5.99 -13.51 6.58
CA ILE A 87 7.19 -14.19 7.08
C ILE A 87 7.00 -14.61 8.54
N SER A 88 7.71 -15.67 8.93
CA SER A 88 7.77 -16.16 10.30
C SER A 88 9.05 -15.71 10.98
N PHE A 89 8.91 -15.22 12.21
CA PHE A 89 10.04 -14.90 13.12
C PHE A 89 10.26 -16.01 14.15
N SER A 90 9.71 -17.21 13.91
CA SER A 90 9.95 -18.34 14.79
C SER A 90 11.43 -18.73 14.75
N PRO A 91 12.09 -18.99 15.90
CA PRO A 91 13.48 -19.42 15.92
C PRO A 91 13.68 -20.81 15.28
N SER A 92 12.60 -21.57 15.07
CA SER A 92 12.62 -22.86 14.39
C SER A 92 12.45 -22.77 12.87
N VAL A 93 12.24 -21.57 12.31
CA VAL A 93 12.14 -21.38 10.86
C VAL A 93 13.46 -20.82 10.35
N LEU A 94 14.07 -21.51 9.38
CA LEU A 94 15.42 -21.23 8.94
C LEU A 94 15.45 -20.70 7.50
N LEU A 95 16.39 -19.82 7.21
CA LEU A 95 16.61 -19.31 5.87
C LEU A 95 17.35 -20.35 5.01
N ASN A 96 16.87 -20.58 3.79
CA ASN A 96 17.53 -21.47 2.83
C ASN A 96 18.66 -20.80 2.03
N ARG A 97 18.84 -19.49 2.21
CA ARG A 97 19.86 -18.67 1.56
C ARG A 97 20.33 -17.55 2.49
N SER A 98 21.52 -17.02 2.24
CA SER A 98 21.99 -15.80 2.91
C SER A 98 21.32 -14.56 2.28
N LEU A 99 21.13 -13.51 3.08
CA LEU A 99 20.54 -12.22 2.70
C LEU A 99 21.46 -11.09 3.16
N ASN A 100 21.63 -10.07 2.32
CA ASN A 100 22.38 -8.86 2.63
C ASN A 100 21.42 -7.75 3.11
N PRO A 101 21.92 -6.75 3.85
CA PRO A 101 21.11 -5.59 4.23
C PRO A 101 20.47 -4.93 3.00
N GLY A 102 19.17 -4.65 3.08
CA GLY A 102 18.38 -4.10 1.99
C GLY A 102 17.73 -5.15 1.08
N ASP A 103 18.02 -6.44 1.28
CA ASP A 103 17.35 -7.51 0.54
C ASP A 103 15.92 -7.71 1.04
N VAL A 104 15.01 -8.03 0.12
CA VAL A 104 13.64 -8.43 0.43
C VAL A 104 13.61 -9.86 0.95
N VAL A 105 12.92 -10.07 2.07
CA VAL A 105 12.66 -11.39 2.63
C VAL A 105 11.37 -11.94 2.03
N LEU A 106 11.50 -13.01 1.25
CA LEU A 106 10.36 -13.71 0.69
C LEU A 106 9.98 -14.93 1.55
N PRO A 107 8.69 -15.34 1.56
CA PRO A 107 8.24 -16.55 2.24
C PRO A 107 8.98 -17.81 1.76
N GLU A 108 9.32 -17.89 0.47
CA GLU A 108 9.99 -19.07 -0.10
C GLU A 108 11.45 -19.22 0.38
N TYR A 109 12.00 -18.20 1.03
CA TYR A 109 13.33 -18.29 1.64
C TYR A 109 13.30 -18.98 2.99
N GLN A 110 12.12 -19.20 3.57
CA GLN A 110 11.94 -19.79 4.89
C GLN A 110 11.52 -21.25 4.80
N VAL A 111 12.18 -22.07 5.60
CA VAL A 111 11.92 -23.49 5.70
C VAL A 111 11.54 -23.82 7.13
N SER A 112 10.36 -24.40 7.31
CA SER A 112 9.83 -24.80 8.62
C SER A 112 10.21 -26.23 8.97
N PRO A 113 10.18 -26.61 10.27
CA PRO A 113 10.42 -27.99 10.69
C PRO A 113 9.44 -28.95 10.01
N GLY A 114 9.95 -30.05 9.47
CA GLY A 114 9.16 -31.04 8.74
C GLY A 114 8.99 -30.74 7.24
N GLN A 115 9.42 -29.58 6.75
CA GLN A 115 9.50 -29.32 5.32
C GLN A 115 10.76 -29.95 4.70
N PRO A 116 10.71 -30.32 3.40
CA PRO A 116 11.89 -30.77 2.67
C PRO A 116 13.03 -29.76 2.76
N GLY A 117 14.25 -30.25 2.94
CA GLY A 117 15.46 -29.43 3.05
C GLY A 117 15.70 -28.81 4.43
N TYR A 118 14.75 -28.89 5.37
CA TYR A 118 14.96 -28.34 6.72
C TYR A 118 16.15 -28.96 7.43
N ILE A 119 16.28 -30.30 7.33
CA ILE A 119 17.37 -31.05 7.95
C ILE A 119 18.71 -30.64 7.35
N ASP A 120 18.78 -30.39 6.05
CA ASP A 120 20.00 -29.97 5.35
C ASP A 120 20.48 -28.59 5.82
N LEU A 121 19.58 -27.73 6.30
CA LEU A 121 19.91 -26.42 6.86
C LEU A 121 20.52 -26.49 8.27
N LEU A 122 20.33 -27.62 8.97
CA LEU A 122 20.93 -27.87 10.28
C LEU A 122 22.34 -28.46 10.18
N VAL A 123 22.74 -28.93 8.99
CA VAL A 123 24.03 -29.59 8.79
C VAL A 123 25.05 -28.57 8.32
N THR A 124 26.11 -28.40 9.11
CA THR A 124 27.29 -27.64 8.68
C THR A 124 27.99 -28.36 7.52
N GLU A 125 28.56 -27.60 6.60
CA GLU A 125 29.31 -28.17 5.47
C GLU A 125 30.41 -29.14 5.96
N GLY A 126 30.46 -30.33 5.34
CA GLY A 126 31.40 -31.39 5.70
C GLY A 126 31.03 -32.22 6.94
N MET A 127 29.91 -31.91 7.60
CA MET A 127 29.39 -32.69 8.73
C MET A 127 28.23 -33.58 8.29
N THR A 128 27.95 -34.64 9.07
CA THR A 128 26.73 -35.44 8.94
C THR A 128 26.02 -35.50 10.29
N LEU A 129 24.70 -35.55 10.26
CA LEU A 129 23.92 -35.69 11.49
C LEU A 129 24.15 -37.07 12.10
N TYR A 130 24.37 -37.09 13.41
CA TYR A 130 24.53 -38.30 14.19
C TYR A 130 23.31 -38.49 15.10
N PRO A 131 22.52 -39.56 14.94
CA PRO A 131 21.36 -39.79 15.79
C PRO A 131 21.82 -40.13 17.21
N LEU A 132 21.29 -39.40 18.19
CA LEU A 132 21.43 -39.75 19.59
C LEU A 132 20.39 -40.83 19.93
N LYS A 133 20.83 -41.86 20.64
CA LYS A 133 19.98 -42.95 21.15
C LYS A 133 19.26 -42.54 22.42
#